data_AF-A0A534PQQ8-F1
#
_entry.id   AF-A0A534PQQ8-F1
#
_cell.length_a   1.000
_cell.length_b   1.000
_cell.length_c   1.000
_cell.angle_alpha   90.00
_cell.angle_beta   90.00
_cell.angle_gamma   90.00
#
_symmetry.space_group_name_H-M   'P 1'
#
loop_
_entity.id
_entity.type
_entity.pdbx_description
1 polymer ?
#
loop_
_entity_poly.entity_id
_entity_poly.type
_entity_poly.pdbx_seq_one_letter_code
_entity_poly.pdbx_strand_id
1 'polypeptide(L)'
;MPLSPQHKLVLGALAGAVAMAASSLLDPKGLPRLRRLEADIARQELANRELREENARLLRTVKDLSPPLNTAVLQRTAREQLGFVKQDEVLFKFE
;
A
#
# COMPACT_ATOMS: atom_id res chain seq x y z
N MET A 1 4.10 64.04 -2.26
CA MET A 1 5.29 63.92 -3.14
C MET A 1 4.96 62.93 -4.25
N PRO A 2 4.95 63.34 -5.53
CA PRO A 2 4.72 62.39 -6.62
C PRO A 2 5.90 61.41 -6.71
N LEU A 3 5.60 60.11 -6.61
CA LEU A 3 6.58 59.03 -6.75
C LEU A 3 7.30 59.15 -8.10
N SER A 4 8.64 59.07 -8.09
CA SER A 4 9.43 59.13 -9.31
C SER A 4 9.03 57.97 -10.26
N PRO A 5 9.13 58.16 -11.58
CA PRO A 5 8.71 57.14 -12.57
C PRO A 5 9.42 55.80 -12.38
N GLN A 6 10.65 55.80 -11.85
CA GLN A 6 11.39 54.58 -11.53
C GLN A 6 10.72 53.78 -10.39
N HIS A 7 10.27 54.44 -9.33
CA HIS A 7 9.58 53.77 -8.22
C HIS A 7 8.26 53.12 -8.67
N LYS A 8 7.55 53.74 -9.62
CA LYS A 8 6.31 53.17 -10.19
C LYS A 8 6.60 51.88 -10.97
N LEU A 9 7.69 51.83 -11.73
CA LEU A 9 8.10 50.63 -12.47
C LEU A 9 8.53 49.51 -11.52
N VAL A 10 9.29 49.83 -10.48
CA VAL A 10 9.72 48.85 -9.46
C VAL A 10 8.52 48.30 -8.70
N LEU A 11 7.56 49.14 -8.30
CA LEU A 11 6.32 48.70 -7.67
C LEU A 11 5.48 47.82 -8.58
N GLY A 12 5.39 48.16 -9.88
CA GLY A 12 4.71 47.33 -10.87
C GLY A 12 5.36 45.95 -11.04
N ALA A 13 6.69 45.90 -11.12
CA ALA A 13 7.44 44.66 -11.21
C ALA A 13 7.27 43.80 -9.95
N LEU A 14 7.33 44.41 -8.76
CA LEU A 14 7.10 43.72 -7.49
C LEU A 14 5.67 43.15 -7.40
N ALA A 15 4.67 43.95 -7.76
CA ALA A 15 3.28 43.50 -7.78
C ALA A 15 3.08 42.34 -8.76
N GLY A 16 3.69 42.40 -9.94
CA GLY A 16 3.67 41.31 -10.91
C GLY A 16 4.31 40.02 -10.38
N ALA A 17 5.48 40.12 -9.75
CA ALA A 17 6.17 38.97 -9.16
C ALA A 17 5.35 38.32 -8.02
N VAL A 18 4.74 39.13 -7.14
CA VAL A 18 3.86 38.64 -6.07
C VAL A 18 2.62 37.97 -6.64
N ALA A 19 1.99 38.54 -7.68
CA ALA A 19 0.83 37.95 -8.32
C ALA A 19 1.15 36.60 -8.99
N MET A 20 2.30 36.47 -9.65
CA MET A 20 2.77 35.21 -10.22
C MET A 20 3.04 34.16 -9.14
N ALA A 21 3.71 34.54 -8.04
CA ALA A 21 3.97 33.63 -6.93
C ALA A 21 2.66 33.16 -6.26
N ALA A 22 1.72 34.06 -6.02
CA ALA A 22 0.41 33.74 -5.46
C ALA A 22 -0.39 32.80 -6.38
N SER A 23 -0.35 33.04 -7.69
CA SER A 23 -1.03 32.20 -8.68
C SER A 23 -0.44 30.79 -8.74
N SER A 24 0.88 30.65 -8.62
CA SER A 24 1.56 29.35 -8.56
C SER A 24 1.21 28.57 -7.29
N LEU A 25 1.05 29.25 -6.15
CA LEU A 25 0.64 28.64 -4.89
C LEU A 25 -0.84 28.18 -4.89
N LEU A 26 -1.70 28.93 -5.59
CA LEU A 26 -3.12 28.60 -5.77
C LEU A 26 -3.38 27.61 -6.92
N ASP A 27 -2.35 27.26 -7.70
CA ASP A 27 -2.52 26.35 -8.83
C ASP A 27 -3.09 25.00 -8.32
N PRO A 28 -4.18 24.49 -8.93
CA PRO A 28 -4.78 23.21 -8.57
C PRO A 28 -3.81 22.01 -8.67
N LYS A 29 -2.66 22.16 -9.34
CA LYS A 29 -1.59 21.16 -9.36
C LYS A 29 -0.57 21.31 -8.22
N GLY A 30 -0.62 22.40 -7.45
CA GLY A 30 0.35 22.73 -6.38
C GLY A 30 -0.04 22.23 -4.99
N LEU A 31 0.14 23.09 -3.98
CA LEU A 31 -0.09 22.83 -2.57
C LEU A 31 -1.45 22.18 -2.20
N PRO A 32 -2.60 22.60 -2.77
CA PRO A 32 -3.88 21.97 -2.42
C PRO A 32 -3.93 20.50 -2.87
N ARG A 33 -3.25 20.13 -3.97
CA ARG A 33 -3.17 18.74 -4.43
C ARG A 33 -2.29 17.89 -3.53
N LEU A 34 -1.15 18.43 -3.09
CA LEU A 34 -0.28 17.78 -2.11
C LEU A 34 -1.04 17.46 -0.82
N ARG A 35 -1.79 18.43 -0.26
CA ARG A 35 -2.61 18.20 0.94
C ARG A 35 -3.68 17.13 0.73
N ARG A 36 -4.32 17.08 -0.44
CA ARG A 36 -5.27 16.01 -0.77
C ARG A 36 -4.57 14.66 -0.84
N LEU A 37 -3.40 14.57 -1.48
CA LEU A 37 -2.64 13.33 -1.58
C LEU A 37 -2.16 12.83 -0.21
N GLU A 38 -1.68 13.72 0.65
CA GLU A 38 -1.32 13.39 2.04
C GLU A 38 -2.52 12.85 2.82
N ALA A 39 -3.69 13.48 2.67
CA ALA A 39 -4.91 12.99 3.29
C ALA A 39 -5.32 11.61 2.73
N ASP A 40 -5.12 11.37 1.44
CA ASP A 40 -5.42 10.09 0.79
C ASP A 40 -4.48 8.97 1.28
N ILE A 41 -3.18 9.27 1.38
CA ILE A 41 -2.17 8.37 1.95
C ILE A 41 -2.52 8.03 3.40
N ALA A 42 -2.83 9.03 4.23
CA ALA A 42 -3.19 8.80 5.63
C ALA A 42 -4.43 7.90 5.78
N ARG A 43 -5.44 8.06 4.91
CA ARG A 43 -6.62 7.18 4.90
C ARG A 43 -6.26 5.76 4.48
N GLN A 44 -5.44 5.59 3.45
CA GLN A 44 -4.99 4.27 2.99
C GLN A 44 -4.10 3.56 4.01
N GLU A 45 -3.24 4.28 4.72
CA GLU A 45 -2.43 3.73 5.79
C GLU A 45 -3.27 3.21 6.96
N LEU A 46 -4.32 3.95 7.34
CA LEU A 46 -5.27 3.49 8.36
C LEU A 46 -5.97 2.19 7.92
N ALA A 47 -6.53 2.16 6.70
CA ALA A 47 -7.17 0.96 6.16
C ALA A 47 -6.21 -0.23 6.06
N ASN A 48 -4.96 0.01 5.64
CA ASN A 48 -3.93 -1.02 5.59
C ASN A 48 -3.55 -1.56 6.97
N ARG A 49 -3.57 -0.72 8.02
CA ARG A 49 -3.34 -1.20 9.40
C ARG A 49 -4.43 -2.16 9.83
N GLU A 50 -5.69 -1.79 9.63
CA GLU A 50 -6.84 -2.65 9.97
C GLU A 50 -6.77 -4.00 9.22
N LEU A 51 -6.47 -3.98 7.93
CA LEU A 51 -6.31 -5.20 7.11
C LEU A 51 -5.13 -6.06 7.56
N ARG A 52 -4.02 -5.45 8.00
CA ARG A 52 -2.87 -6.20 8.53
C ARG A 52 -3.21 -6.89 9.84
N GLU A 53 -3.96 -6.23 10.71
CA GLU A 53 -4.43 -6.83 11.95
C GLU A 53 -5.39 -7.98 11.70
N GLU A 54 -6.30 -7.83 10.74
CA GLU A 54 -7.22 -8.89 10.33
C GLU A 54 -6.49 -10.08 9.74
N ASN A 55 -5.54 -9.86 8.83
CA ASN A 55 -4.69 -10.92 8.32
C ASN A 55 -3.91 -11.63 9.42
N ALA A 56 -3.35 -10.88 10.39
CA ALA A 56 -2.66 -11.48 11.53
C ALA A 56 -3.60 -12.34 12.39
N ARG A 57 -4.86 -11.93 12.59
CA ARG A 57 -5.87 -12.75 13.27
C ARG A 57 -6.19 -14.00 12.46
N LEU A 58 -6.48 -13.86 11.18
CA LEU A 58 -6.81 -14.98 10.28
C LEU A 58 -5.67 -16.00 10.22
N LEU A 59 -4.42 -15.55 10.12
CA LEU A 59 -3.25 -16.43 10.12
C LEU A 59 -3.11 -17.21 11.43
N ARG A 60 -3.40 -16.60 12.58
CA ARG A 60 -3.44 -17.31 13.87
C ARG A 60 -4.57 -18.33 13.87
N THR A 61 -5.76 -17.96 13.44
CA THR A 61 -6.89 -18.88 13.32
C THR A 61 -6.60 -20.06 12.39
N VAL A 62 -5.97 -19.82 11.24
CA VAL A 62 -5.51 -20.89 10.34
C VAL A 62 -4.49 -21.79 11.02
N LYS A 63 -3.54 -21.21 11.77
CA LYS A 63 -2.52 -21.97 12.50
C LYS A 63 -3.10 -22.79 13.66
N ASP A 64 -4.11 -22.26 14.34
CA ASP A 64 -4.76 -22.92 15.48
C ASP A 64 -5.73 -24.02 15.02
N LEU A 65 -6.43 -23.80 13.90
CA LEU A 65 -7.34 -24.79 13.29
C LEU A 65 -6.59 -25.85 12.49
N SER A 66 -5.41 -25.52 11.97
CA SER A 66 -4.57 -26.49 11.30
C SER A 66 -3.79 -27.30 12.34
N PRO A 67 -3.97 -28.63 12.43
CA PRO A 67 -3.00 -29.47 13.13
C PRO A 67 -1.61 -29.23 12.50
N PRO A 68 -0.48 -29.51 13.19
CA PRO A 68 0.85 -29.27 12.62
C PRO A 68 0.90 -29.89 11.22
N LEU A 69 0.90 -29.02 10.19
CA LEU A 69 1.01 -29.43 8.79
C LEU A 69 2.41 -29.99 8.66
N ASN A 70 2.55 -31.26 9.00
CA ASN A 70 3.66 -32.05 8.55
C ASN A 70 3.51 -32.06 7.03
N THR A 71 4.28 -31.23 6.35
CA THR A 71 4.21 -31.03 4.90
C THR A 71 4.32 -32.35 4.14
N ALA A 72 4.99 -33.35 4.75
CA ALA A 72 5.02 -34.73 4.28
C ALA A 72 3.65 -35.43 4.28
N VAL A 73 2.80 -35.19 5.29
CA VAL A 73 1.44 -35.73 5.39
C VAL A 73 0.51 -35.05 4.38
N LEU A 74 0.61 -33.72 4.22
CA LEU A 74 -0.18 -32.99 3.23
C LEU A 74 0.16 -33.44 1.80
N GLN A 75 1.45 -33.64 1.50
CA GLN A 75 1.90 -34.18 0.22
C GLN A 75 1.41 -35.61 -0.01
N ARG A 76 1.42 -36.46 1.02
CA ARG A 76 0.90 -37.83 0.93
C ARG A 76 -0.59 -37.84 0.60
N THR A 77 -1.41 -37.08 1.34
CA THR A 77 -2.86 -36.99 1.09
C THR A 77 -3.17 -36.37 -0.27
N ALA A 78 -2.44 -35.33 -0.68
CA ALA A 78 -2.57 -34.75 -2.02
C ALA A 78 -2.18 -35.75 -3.13
N ARG A 79 -1.16 -36.59 -2.92
CA ARG A 79 -0.73 -37.61 -3.89
C ARG A 79 -1.71 -38.78 -3.97
N GLU A 80 -2.31 -39.19 -2.86
CA GLU A 80 -3.36 -40.21 -2.83
C GLU A 80 -4.64 -39.71 -3.52
N GLN A 81 -5.03 -38.45 -3.34
CA GLN A 81 -6.20 -37.85 -4.01
C GLN A 81 -5.95 -37.54 -5.50
N LEU A 82 -4.71 -37.24 -5.90
CA LEU A 82 -4.33 -36.98 -7.29
C LEU A 82 -3.86 -38.23 -8.04
N GLY A 83 -3.87 -39.42 -7.41
CA GLY A 83 -3.51 -40.69 -8.05
C GLY A 83 -2.02 -40.91 -8.34
N PHE A 84 -1.12 -40.13 -7.73
CA PHE A 84 0.33 -40.26 -7.92
C PHE A 84 0.96 -41.30 -6.97
N VAL A 85 0.61 -42.57 -7.16
CA VAL A 85 1.27 -43.72 -6.53
C VAL A 85 2.62 -43.95 -7.23
N LYS A 86 3.74 -43.96 -6.48
CA LYS A 86 5.02 -44.44 -7.03
C LYS A 86 4.90 -45.96 -7.21
N GLN A 87 5.30 -46.48 -8.37
CA GLN A 87 5.15 -47.90 -8.74
C GLN A 87 5.90 -48.90 -7.83
N ASP A 88 6.73 -48.45 -6.88
CA ASP A 88 7.73 -49.30 -6.22
C ASP A 88 7.54 -49.46 -4.69
N GLU A 89 6.37 -49.18 -4.12
CA GLU A 89 6.15 -49.37 -2.68
C GLU A 89 5.66 -50.80 -2.38
N VAL A 90 6.57 -51.66 -1.91
CA VAL A 90 6.30 -53.06 -1.55
C VAL A 90 5.58 -53.11 -0.19
N LEU A 91 4.26 -53.32 -0.22
CA LEU A 91 3.49 -53.66 0.99
C LEU A 91 3.71 -55.15 1.33
N PHE A 92 4.45 -55.42 2.41
CA PHE A 92 4.44 -56.74 3.04
C PHE A 92 3.19 -56.87 3.92
N LYS A 93 2.28 -57.79 3.53
CA LYS A 93 1.25 -58.34 4.42
C LYS A 93 1.86 -59.53 5.16
N PHE A 94 1.91 -59.45 6.48
CA PHE A 94 2.09 -60.64 7.32
C PHE A 94 0.68 -61.21 7.59
N GLU A 95 0.54 -62.53 7.39
CA GLU A 95 -0.66 -63.31 7.71
C GLU A 95 -1.02 -63.24 9.20
#